data_AF-A0A956QI43-F1
#
_entry.id   AF-A0A956QI43-F1
#
_cell.length_a   1.000
_cell.length_b   1.000
_cell.length_c   1.000
_cell.angle_alpha   90.00
_cell.angle_beta   90.00
_cell.angle_gamma   90.00
#
_symmetry.space_group_name_H-M   'P 1'
#
loop_
_entity.id
_entity.type
_entity.pdbx_description
1 polymer ?
#
loop_
_entity_poly.entity_id
_entity_poly.type
_entity_poly.pdbx_seq_one_letter_code
_entity_poly.pdbx_strand_id
1 'polypeptide(L)'
;MKRLPLLLLLVVLAGCGERRQVQTYLGAVAAELPVLKDISRQTEDAFDDLRFGARPDDLGELAGRLDKAADGLDVQVEALKASRARAAALPAPGPAKEFEARLLACYDRWAEVGQQLAQTCRQAATSCREVETSSGKDKLKRFGEASRAMGDKLRELQKAGRDAGRASQDVQEELQRLQKRYKLPRG
;
A
#
# COMPACT_ATOMS: atom_id res chain seq x y z
N MET A 1 -39.23 31.12 -32.23
CA MET A 1 -38.97 30.45 -30.94
C MET A 1 -38.80 28.94 -31.14
N LYS A 2 -37.61 28.43 -31.52
CA LYS A 2 -37.35 26.98 -31.67
C LYS A 2 -35.85 26.67 -31.48
N ARG A 3 -35.31 26.82 -30.26
CA ARG A 3 -33.93 26.39 -29.91
C ARG A 3 -33.79 25.76 -28.52
N LEU A 4 -34.88 25.43 -27.83
CA LEU A 4 -34.83 24.79 -26.50
C LEU A 4 -34.64 23.26 -26.46
N PRO A 5 -34.96 22.42 -27.47
CA PRO A 5 -34.84 20.97 -27.30
C PRO A 5 -33.42 20.42 -27.47
N LEU A 6 -32.51 21.15 -28.14
CA LEU A 6 -31.15 20.67 -28.41
C LEU A 6 -30.19 20.85 -27.22
N LEU A 7 -30.37 21.90 -26.42
CA LEU A 7 -29.59 22.14 -25.20
C LEU A 7 -29.94 21.15 -24.09
N LEU A 8 -31.23 20.79 -23.95
CA LEU A 8 -31.66 19.74 -23.01
C LEU A 8 -31.17 18.35 -23.43
N LEU A 9 -31.17 18.05 -24.74
CA LEU A 9 -30.62 16.80 -25.27
C LEU A 9 -29.09 16.73 -25.07
N LEU A 10 -28.36 17.84 -25.27
CA LEU A 10 -26.92 17.92 -25.03
C LEU A 10 -26.56 17.83 -23.54
N VAL A 11 -27.37 18.38 -22.63
CA VAL A 11 -27.17 18.22 -21.17
C VAL A 11 -27.47 16.79 -20.71
N VAL A 12 -28.48 16.15 -21.29
CA VAL A 12 -28.80 14.72 -21.01
C VAL A 12 -27.75 13.79 -21.63
N LEU A 13 -27.23 14.09 -22.82
CA LEU A 13 -26.17 13.31 -23.48
C LEU A 13 -24.79 13.55 -22.84
N ALA A 14 -24.47 14.77 -22.41
CA ALA A 14 -23.28 15.07 -21.63
C ALA A 14 -23.34 14.38 -20.25
N GLY A 15 -24.50 14.44 -19.58
CA GLY A 15 -24.72 13.73 -18.32
C GLY A 15 -24.70 12.21 -18.44
N CYS A 16 -25.18 11.64 -19.56
CA CYS A 16 -25.08 10.19 -19.84
C CYS A 16 -23.67 9.76 -20.23
N GLY A 17 -22.95 10.57 -21.00
CA GLY A 17 -21.55 10.32 -21.38
C GLY A 17 -20.62 10.35 -20.18
N GLU A 18 -20.72 11.40 -19.35
CA GLU A 18 -19.96 11.50 -18.09
C GLU A 18 -20.34 10.40 -17.12
N ARG A 19 -21.63 10.05 -16.99
CA ARG A 19 -22.04 8.95 -16.10
C ARG A 19 -21.45 7.62 -16.57
N ARG A 20 -21.46 7.33 -17.87
CA ARG A 20 -20.89 6.09 -18.42
C ARG A 20 -19.37 6.06 -18.28
N GLN A 21 -18.69 7.19 -18.46
CA GLN A 21 -17.25 7.31 -18.22
C GLN A 21 -16.88 7.13 -16.73
N VAL A 22 -17.64 7.77 -15.82
CA VAL A 22 -17.49 7.58 -14.37
C VAL A 22 -17.73 6.11 -14.01
N GLN A 23 -18.71 5.46 -14.63
CA GLN A 23 -18.99 4.04 -14.41
C GLN A 23 -17.86 3.13 -14.88
N THR A 24 -17.32 3.36 -16.08
CA THR A 24 -16.16 2.60 -16.60
C THR A 24 -14.93 2.81 -15.73
N TYR A 25 -14.66 4.06 -15.34
CA TYR A 25 -13.54 4.42 -14.47
C TYR A 25 -13.65 3.73 -13.10
N LEU A 26 -14.79 3.88 -12.42
CA LEU A 26 -15.00 3.28 -11.10
C LEU A 26 -15.04 1.75 -11.15
N GLY A 27 -15.51 1.15 -12.25
CA GLY A 27 -15.46 -0.30 -12.46
C GLY A 27 -14.02 -0.83 -12.62
N ALA A 28 -13.19 -0.13 -13.40
CA ALA A 28 -11.78 -0.48 -13.56
C ALA A 28 -11.00 -0.30 -12.25
N VAL A 29 -11.25 0.79 -11.51
CA VAL A 29 -10.63 1.00 -10.19
C VAL A 29 -11.12 -0.01 -9.14
N ALA A 30 -12.40 -0.39 -9.17
CA ALA A 30 -12.94 -1.41 -8.28
C ALA A 30 -12.25 -2.77 -8.45
N ALA A 31 -11.78 -3.10 -9.66
CA ALA A 31 -11.01 -4.31 -9.90
C ALA A 31 -9.57 -4.24 -9.33
N GLU A 32 -9.00 -3.05 -9.17
CA GLU A 32 -7.65 -2.85 -8.63
C GLU A 32 -7.65 -2.69 -7.09
N LEU A 33 -8.77 -2.32 -6.47
CA LEU A 33 -8.86 -2.14 -5.01
C LEU A 33 -8.62 -3.41 -4.15
N PRO A 34 -9.01 -4.62 -4.57
CA PRO A 34 -8.60 -5.85 -3.88
C PRO A 34 -7.08 -5.97 -3.74
N VAL A 35 -6.32 -5.47 -4.72
CA VAL A 35 -4.85 -5.51 -4.71
C VAL A 35 -4.28 -4.66 -3.58
N LEU A 36 -4.85 -3.47 -3.32
CA LEU A 36 -4.45 -2.64 -2.17
C LEU A 36 -4.71 -3.34 -0.82
N LYS A 37 -5.82 -4.08 -0.72
CA LYS A 37 -6.15 -4.83 0.50
C LYS A 37 -5.22 -6.02 0.70
N ASP A 38 -4.92 -6.76 -0.36
CA ASP A 38 -4.00 -7.90 -0.30
C ASP A 38 -2.60 -7.44 0.07
N ILE A 39 -2.13 -6.32 -0.49
CA ILE A 39 -0.81 -5.77 -0.20
C ILE A 39 -0.75 -5.20 1.22
N SER A 40 -1.82 -4.53 1.69
CA SER A 40 -1.94 -4.12 3.09
C SER A 40 -1.76 -5.29 4.04
N ARG A 41 -2.48 -6.39 3.78
CA ARG A 41 -2.42 -7.60 4.61
C ARG A 41 -1.05 -8.26 4.56
N GLN A 42 -0.47 -8.42 3.38
CA GLN A 42 0.85 -9.02 3.24
C GLN A 42 1.95 -8.18 3.89
N THR A 43 1.80 -6.85 3.91
CA THR A 43 2.72 -5.96 4.62
C THR A 43 2.56 -6.11 6.14
N GLU A 44 1.32 -6.27 6.65
CA GLU A 44 1.04 -6.58 8.05
C GLU A 44 1.62 -7.95 8.48
N ASP A 45 1.47 -8.97 7.64
CA ASP A 45 2.06 -10.29 7.88
C ASP A 45 3.60 -10.20 7.96
N ALA A 46 4.23 -9.39 7.10
CA ALA A 46 5.67 -9.13 7.14
C ALA A 46 6.11 -8.39 8.43
N PHE A 47 5.28 -7.47 8.95
CA PHE A 47 5.53 -6.85 10.26
C PHE A 47 5.48 -7.86 11.41
N ASP A 48 4.55 -8.81 11.37
CA ASP A 48 4.45 -9.85 12.38
C ASP A 48 5.62 -10.83 12.32
N ASP A 49 6.11 -11.16 11.13
CA ASP A 49 7.34 -11.95 10.96
C ASP A 49 8.58 -11.24 11.56
N LEU A 50 8.64 -9.91 11.42
CA LEU A 50 9.71 -9.07 11.99
C LEU A 50 9.67 -8.94 13.51
N ARG A 51 8.52 -9.26 14.13
CA ARG A 51 8.26 -9.00 15.54
C ARG A 51 8.93 -10.01 16.49
N PHE A 52 9.55 -11.08 16.01
CA PHE A 52 10.04 -12.19 16.85
C PHE A 52 11.53 -12.13 17.24
N GLY A 53 11.80 -11.91 18.53
CA GLY A 53 12.20 -12.96 19.50
C GLY A 53 13.42 -13.87 19.25
N ALA A 54 14.33 -13.55 18.34
CA ALA A 54 15.48 -14.43 18.08
C ALA A 54 16.44 -14.54 19.27
N ARG A 55 16.92 -15.76 19.54
CA ARG A 55 18.03 -15.99 20.44
C ARG A 55 19.35 -15.61 19.74
N PRO A 56 20.41 -15.23 20.48
CA PRO A 56 21.70 -14.85 19.90
C PRO A 56 22.39 -15.97 19.07
N ASP A 57 21.93 -17.21 19.23
CA ASP A 57 22.45 -18.39 18.54
C ASP A 57 21.79 -18.61 17.16
N ASP A 58 20.65 -17.97 16.89
CA ASP A 58 19.87 -18.13 15.66
C ASP A 58 20.03 -16.93 14.69
N LEU A 59 21.06 -16.11 14.89
CA LEU A 59 21.24 -14.85 14.17
C LEU A 59 21.44 -15.03 12.66
N GLY A 60 22.15 -16.08 12.24
CA GLY A 60 22.34 -16.39 10.83
C GLY A 60 21.03 -16.79 10.13
N GLU A 61 20.19 -17.60 10.80
CA GLU A 61 18.86 -17.97 10.29
C GLU A 61 17.92 -16.76 10.25
N LEU A 62 17.93 -15.93 11.30
CA LEU A 62 17.19 -14.68 11.34
C LEU A 62 17.62 -13.76 10.19
N ALA A 63 18.91 -13.57 9.94
CA ALA A 63 19.41 -12.76 8.85
C ALA A 63 18.91 -13.26 7.48
N GLY A 64 18.92 -14.58 7.26
CA GLY A 64 18.38 -15.18 6.05
C GLY A 64 16.87 -15.00 5.88
N ARG A 65 16.10 -15.05 6.98
CA ARG A 65 14.65 -14.76 6.96
C ARG A 65 14.38 -13.29 6.66
N LEU A 66 15.17 -12.39 7.23
CA LEU A 66 15.06 -10.94 7.01
C LEU A 66 15.39 -10.56 5.56
N ASP A 67 16.41 -11.15 4.95
CA ASP A 67 16.71 -10.92 3.53
C ASP A 67 15.56 -11.40 2.63
N LYS A 68 15.02 -12.60 2.90
CA LYS A 68 13.84 -13.11 2.17
C LYS A 68 12.62 -12.21 2.33
N ALA A 69 12.38 -11.70 3.53
CA ALA A 69 11.30 -10.75 3.79
C ALA A 69 11.52 -9.44 3.02
N ALA A 70 12.76 -8.92 2.98
CA ALA A 70 13.11 -7.74 2.21
C ALA A 70 12.87 -7.92 0.71
N ASP A 71 13.30 -9.06 0.16
CA ASP A 71 13.11 -9.37 -1.26
C ASP A 71 11.63 -9.56 -1.61
N GLY A 72 10.86 -10.18 -0.72
CA GLY A 72 9.41 -10.28 -0.84
C GLY A 72 8.72 -8.92 -0.84
N LEU A 73 9.16 -8.01 0.02
CA LEU A 73 8.65 -6.63 0.08
C LEU A 73 9.02 -5.83 -1.18
N ASP A 74 10.23 -6.00 -1.73
CA ASP A 74 10.62 -5.34 -2.98
C ASP A 74 9.70 -5.78 -4.14
N VAL A 75 9.38 -7.08 -4.24
CA VAL A 75 8.42 -7.59 -5.24
C VAL A 75 7.04 -6.94 -5.05
N GLN A 76 6.57 -6.79 -3.81
CA GLN A 76 5.28 -6.16 -3.52
C GLN A 76 5.27 -4.66 -3.86
N VAL A 77 6.37 -3.94 -3.58
CA VAL A 77 6.52 -2.53 -3.93
C VAL A 77 6.46 -2.34 -5.45
N GLU A 78 7.10 -3.21 -6.23
CA GLU A 78 7.01 -3.16 -7.69
C GLU A 78 5.61 -3.48 -8.19
N ALA A 79 4.91 -4.43 -7.56
CA ALA A 79 3.50 -4.69 -7.85
C ALA A 79 2.61 -3.46 -7.55
N LEU A 80 2.84 -2.75 -6.44
CA LEU A 80 2.15 -1.49 -6.11
C LEU A 80 2.38 -0.43 -7.18
N LYS A 81 3.63 -0.22 -7.60
CA LYS A 81 3.97 0.75 -8.65
C LYS A 81 3.30 0.40 -9.98
N ALA A 82 3.24 -0.88 -10.33
CA ALA A 82 2.54 -1.34 -11.52
C ALA A 82 1.03 -1.09 -11.44
N SER A 83 0.38 -1.44 -10.32
CA SER A 83 -1.05 -1.16 -10.10
C SER A 83 -1.34 0.34 -10.09
N ARG A 84 -0.47 1.15 -9.48
CA ARG A 84 -0.54 2.61 -9.53
C ARG A 84 -0.46 3.13 -10.96
N ALA A 85 0.47 2.63 -11.76
CA ALA A 85 0.63 3.04 -13.15
C ALA A 85 -0.61 2.68 -13.99
N ARG A 86 -1.21 1.50 -13.75
CA ARG A 86 -2.49 1.11 -14.37
C ARG A 86 -3.62 2.04 -13.95
N ALA A 87 -3.73 2.35 -12.66
CA ALA A 87 -4.75 3.26 -12.14
C ALA A 87 -4.60 4.69 -12.71
N ALA A 88 -3.38 5.21 -12.82
CA ALA A 88 -3.09 6.52 -13.38
C ALA A 88 -3.30 6.62 -14.90
N ALA A 89 -3.26 5.48 -15.61
CA ALA A 89 -3.55 5.43 -17.04
C ALA A 89 -5.06 5.51 -17.33
N LEU A 90 -5.92 5.35 -16.32
CA LEU A 90 -7.36 5.46 -16.46
C LEU A 90 -7.76 6.95 -16.40
N PRO A 91 -8.32 7.55 -17.46
CA PRO A 91 -8.69 8.95 -17.44
C PRO A 91 -9.85 9.17 -16.45
N ALA A 92 -9.58 9.81 -15.31
CA ALA A 92 -10.64 10.16 -14.37
C ALA A 92 -11.49 11.31 -14.94
N PRO A 93 -12.81 11.10 -15.11
CA PRO A 93 -13.72 12.20 -15.45
C PRO A 93 -13.78 13.20 -14.30
N GLY A 94 -14.08 14.47 -14.61
CA GLY A 94 -14.09 15.60 -13.66
C GLY A 94 -14.49 15.28 -12.21
N PRO A 95 -15.68 14.72 -11.94
CA PRO A 95 -16.13 14.44 -10.58
C PRO A 95 -15.41 13.29 -9.85
N ALA A 96 -14.57 12.52 -10.54
CA ALA A 96 -13.79 11.40 -9.98
C ALA A 96 -12.30 11.74 -9.77
N LYS A 97 -11.83 12.93 -10.18
CA LYS A 97 -10.41 13.33 -10.05
C LYS A 97 -9.92 13.39 -8.61
N GLU A 98 -10.77 13.81 -7.68
CA GLU A 98 -10.41 13.86 -6.26
C GLU A 98 -10.21 12.45 -5.68
N PHE A 99 -11.08 11.52 -6.06
CA PHE A 99 -10.96 10.11 -5.70
C PHE A 99 -9.71 9.46 -6.34
N GLU A 100 -9.42 9.77 -7.61
CA GLU A 100 -8.18 9.35 -8.27
C GLU A 100 -6.94 9.80 -7.48
N ALA A 101 -6.88 11.08 -7.10
CA ALA A 101 -5.76 11.62 -6.35
C ALA A 101 -5.57 10.90 -5.00
N ARG A 102 -6.67 10.60 -4.29
CA ARG A 102 -6.64 9.84 -3.02
C ARG A 102 -6.18 8.40 -3.24
N LEU A 103 -6.64 7.74 -4.30
CA LEU A 103 -6.21 6.39 -4.67
C LEU A 103 -4.71 6.34 -4.98
N LEU A 104 -4.21 7.25 -5.81
CA LEU A 104 -2.79 7.32 -6.16
C LEU A 104 -1.92 7.62 -4.93
N ALA A 105 -2.36 8.52 -4.06
CA ALA A 105 -1.70 8.78 -2.79
C ALA A 105 -1.66 7.54 -1.88
N CYS A 106 -2.71 6.71 -1.90
CA CYS A 106 -2.74 5.46 -1.15
C CYS A 106 -1.71 4.44 -1.67
N TYR A 107 -1.58 4.30 -3.00
CA TYR A 107 -0.52 3.49 -3.60
C TYR A 107 0.88 3.98 -3.23
N ASP A 108 1.11 5.29 -3.34
CA ASP A 108 2.39 5.91 -2.99
C ASP A 108 2.75 5.67 -1.52
N ARG A 109 1.77 5.77 -0.63
CA ARG A 109 1.98 5.53 0.80
C ARG A 109 2.33 4.08 1.12
N TRP A 110 1.63 3.12 0.52
CA TRP A 110 1.96 1.70 0.69
C TRP A 110 3.34 1.36 0.11
N ALA A 111 3.70 1.95 -1.02
CA ALA A 111 5.01 1.74 -1.64
C ALA A 111 6.13 2.30 -0.74
N GLU A 112 5.93 3.49 -0.16
CA GLU A 112 6.85 4.09 0.80
C GLU A 112 7.04 3.21 2.04
N VAL A 113 5.94 2.75 2.66
CA VAL A 113 5.99 1.87 3.83
C VAL A 113 6.69 0.56 3.51
N GLY A 114 6.36 -0.08 2.38
CA GLY A 114 7.00 -1.32 1.93
C GLY A 114 8.49 -1.17 1.69
N GLN A 115 8.93 -0.08 1.04
CA GLN A 115 10.36 0.20 0.82
C GLN A 115 11.11 0.43 2.13
N GLN A 116 10.54 1.22 3.05
CA GLN A 116 11.17 1.47 4.35
C GLN A 116 11.24 0.19 5.19
N LEU A 117 10.24 -0.70 5.08
CA LEU A 117 10.24 -2.00 5.73
C LEU A 117 11.31 -2.92 5.14
N ALA A 118 11.43 -3.01 3.81
CA ALA A 118 12.46 -3.79 3.13
C ALA A 118 13.87 -3.32 3.51
N GLN A 119 14.08 -2.00 3.54
CA GLN A 119 15.35 -1.41 3.99
C GLN A 119 15.64 -1.75 5.45
N THR A 120 14.62 -1.71 6.32
CA THR A 120 14.75 -2.08 7.73
C THR A 120 15.10 -3.55 7.90
N CYS A 121 14.52 -4.44 7.09
CA CYS A 121 14.86 -5.86 7.06
C CYS A 121 16.32 -6.08 6.67
N ARG A 122 16.81 -5.42 5.62
CA ARG A 122 18.23 -5.52 5.18
C ARG A 122 19.21 -4.98 6.21
N GLN A 123 18.85 -3.86 6.85
CA GLN A 123 19.63 -3.31 7.96
C GLN A 123 19.66 -4.29 9.13
N ALA A 124 18.52 -4.90 9.45
CA ALA A 124 18.43 -5.91 10.49
C ALA A 124 19.25 -7.17 10.17
N ALA A 125 19.20 -7.66 8.93
CA ALA A 125 19.98 -8.81 8.49
C ALA A 125 21.49 -8.54 8.57
N THR A 126 21.92 -7.36 8.13
CA THR A 126 23.31 -6.91 8.24
C THR A 126 23.75 -6.85 9.70
N SER A 127 22.96 -6.22 10.58
CA SER A 127 23.27 -6.18 12.01
C SER A 127 23.31 -7.56 12.66
N CYS A 128 22.45 -8.50 12.25
CA CYS A 128 22.51 -9.88 12.75
C CYS A 128 23.84 -10.57 12.40
N ARG A 129 24.32 -10.41 11.16
CA ARG A 129 25.61 -10.94 10.70
C ARG A 129 26.81 -10.28 11.42
N GLU A 130 26.75 -8.97 11.63
CA GLU A 130 27.77 -8.23 12.39
C GLU A 130 27.84 -8.68 13.86
N VAL A 131 26.68 -8.95 14.48
CA VAL A 131 26.63 -9.49 15.84
C VAL A 131 27.12 -10.94 15.88
N GLU A 132 26.77 -11.77 14.89
CA GLU A 132 27.22 -13.16 14.78
C GLU A 132 28.76 -13.28 14.75
N THR A 133 29.41 -12.36 14.03
CA THR A 133 30.88 -12.29 13.93
C THR A 133 31.56 -11.64 15.15
N SER A 134 30.80 -11.10 16.10
CA SER A 134 31.33 -10.48 17.33
C SER A 134 31.46 -11.51 18.47
N SER A 135 32.48 -11.36 19.32
CA SER A 135 32.78 -12.31 20.41
C SER A 135 32.40 -11.78 21.81
N GLY A 136 31.91 -12.66 22.69
CA GLY A 136 31.83 -12.40 24.14
C GLY A 136 30.73 -11.43 24.60
N LYS A 137 31.04 -10.61 25.62
CA LYS A 137 30.08 -9.67 26.27
C LYS A 137 29.58 -8.56 25.33
N ASP A 138 30.38 -8.19 24.33
CA ASP A 138 30.01 -7.14 23.37
C ASP A 138 28.91 -7.60 22.41
N LYS A 139 28.82 -8.91 22.13
CA LYS A 139 27.77 -9.52 21.30
C LYS A 139 26.37 -9.24 21.86
N LEU A 140 26.17 -9.51 23.14
CA LEU A 140 24.88 -9.30 23.84
C LEU A 140 24.50 -7.82 23.93
N LYS A 141 25.46 -6.93 24.20
CA LYS A 141 25.20 -5.50 24.28
C LYS A 141 24.81 -4.93 22.92
N ARG A 142 25.58 -5.23 21.87
CA ARG A 142 25.30 -4.79 20.49
C ARG A 142 23.98 -5.36 19.97
N PHE A 143 23.70 -6.63 20.25
CA PHE A 143 22.42 -7.24 19.92
C PHE A 143 21.24 -6.52 20.58
N GLY A 144 21.35 -6.21 21.88
CA GLY A 144 20.31 -5.50 22.62
C GLY A 144 20.07 -4.07 22.11
N GLU A 145 21.12 -3.34 21.77
CA GLU A 145 21.02 -1.99 21.18
C GLU A 145 20.41 -2.02 19.78
N ALA A 146 20.88 -2.94 18.92
CA ALA A 146 20.35 -3.13 17.58
C ALA A 146 18.87 -3.55 17.59
N SER A 147 18.50 -4.48 18.49
CA SER A 147 17.11 -4.94 18.65
C SER A 147 16.17 -3.82 19.12
N ARG A 148 16.63 -2.93 20.02
CA ARG A 148 15.84 -1.77 20.45
C ARG A 148 15.64 -0.77 19.32
N ALA A 149 16.71 -0.42 18.61
CA ALA A 149 16.64 0.50 17.48
C ALA A 149 15.71 -0.02 16.37
N MET A 150 15.77 -1.33 16.07
CA MET A 150 14.85 -1.98 15.14
C MET A 150 13.41 -1.95 15.67
N GLY A 151 13.20 -2.27 16.95
CA GLY A 151 11.88 -2.25 17.57
C GLY A 151 11.20 -0.88 17.49
N ASP A 152 11.96 0.20 17.68
CA ASP A 152 11.42 1.56 17.58
C ASP A 152 11.10 1.93 16.13
N LYS A 153 11.97 1.55 15.18
CA LYS A 153 11.70 1.75 13.75
C LYS A 153 10.50 0.95 13.26
N LEU A 154 10.35 -0.31 13.73
CA LEU A 154 9.19 -1.15 13.44
C LEU A 154 7.90 -0.55 14.01
N ARG A 155 7.93 0.06 15.20
CA ARG A 155 6.75 0.76 15.75
C ARG A 155 6.31 1.93 14.89
N GLU A 156 7.25 2.75 14.43
CA GLU A 156 6.96 3.87 13.52
C GLU A 156 6.40 3.38 12.18
N LEU A 157 7.02 2.35 11.60
CA LEU A 157 6.56 1.74 10.36
C LEU A 157 5.19 1.07 10.50
N GLN A 158 4.92 0.41 11.63
CA GLN A 158 3.61 -0.18 11.91
C GLN A 158 2.54 0.89 12.08
N LYS A 159 2.88 2.05 12.67
CA LYS A 159 1.97 3.20 12.71
C LYS A 159 1.69 3.72 11.29
N ALA A 160 2.73 3.92 10.48
CA ALA A 160 2.59 4.34 9.09
C ALA A 160 1.77 3.34 8.25
N GLY A 161 1.95 2.03 8.46
CA GLY A 161 1.17 0.97 7.83
C GLY A 161 -0.30 1.00 8.24
N ARG A 162 -0.61 1.20 9.53
CA ARG A 162 -2.00 1.40 9.99
C ARG A 162 -2.64 2.64 9.39
N ASP A 163 -1.90 3.73 9.28
CA ASP A 163 -2.38 4.96 8.65
C ASP A 163 -2.65 4.75 7.15
N ALA A 164 -1.79 4.01 6.47
CA ALA A 164 -1.99 3.58 5.08
C ALA A 164 -3.23 2.68 4.94
N GLY A 165 -3.43 1.73 5.85
CA GLY A 165 -4.61 0.87 5.90
C GLY A 165 -5.91 1.63 6.12
N ARG A 166 -5.92 2.64 6.99
CA ARG A 166 -7.06 3.56 7.15
C ARG A 166 -7.33 4.34 5.87
N ALA A 167 -6.30 4.87 5.22
CA ALA A 167 -6.45 5.56 3.93
C ALA A 167 -7.03 4.63 2.85
N SER A 168 -6.64 3.35 2.82
CA SER A 168 -7.24 2.35 1.92
C SER A 168 -8.72 2.11 2.22
N GLN A 169 -9.10 2.04 3.50
CA GLN A 169 -10.51 1.92 3.91
C GLN A 169 -11.33 3.14 3.50
N ASP A 170 -10.79 4.34 3.68
CA ASP A 170 -11.46 5.59 3.27
C ASP A 170 -11.71 5.62 1.74
N VAL A 171 -10.71 5.22 0.95
CA VAL A 171 -10.84 5.09 -0.51
C VAL A 171 -11.91 4.05 -0.85
N GLN A 172 -11.95 2.91 -0.15
CA GLN A 172 -12.97 1.88 -0.38
C GLN A 172 -14.38 2.37 -0.03
N GLU A 173 -14.56 3.07 1.09
CA GLU A 173 -15.84 3.67 1.46
C GLU A 173 -16.31 4.70 0.44
N GLU A 174 -15.39 5.55 -0.03
CA GLU A 174 -15.69 6.55 -1.04
C GLU A 174 -16.07 5.91 -2.37
N LEU A 175 -15.38 4.84 -2.79
CA LEU A 175 -15.78 4.03 -3.93
C LEU A 175 -17.22 3.52 -3.75
N GLN A 176 -17.56 2.96 -2.59
CA GLN A 176 -18.91 2.46 -2.33
C GLN A 176 -19.96 3.59 -2.37
N ARG A 177 -19.64 4.78 -1.85
CA ARG A 177 -20.50 5.96 -1.91
C ARG A 177 -20.73 6.39 -3.35
N LEU A 178 -19.67 6.45 -4.17
CA LEU A 178 -19.74 6.78 -5.59
C LEU A 178 -20.53 5.71 -6.36
N GLN A 179 -20.28 4.42 -6.12
CA GLN A 179 -21.04 3.33 -6.73
C GLN A 179 -22.54 3.42 -6.44
N LYS A 180 -22.93 3.69 -5.18
CA LYS A 180 -24.34 3.93 -4.82
C LYS A 180 -24.91 5.15 -5.55
N ARG A 181 -24.20 6.27 -5.56
CA ARG A 181 -24.62 7.53 -6.22
C ARG A 181 -24.84 7.34 -7.72
N TYR A 182 -24.00 6.53 -8.36
CA TYR A 182 -24.06 6.28 -9.81
C TYR A 182 -24.81 4.98 -10.19
N LYS A 183 -25.44 4.29 -9.23
CA LYS A 183 -26.16 3.01 -9.42
C LYS A 183 -25.31 1.94 -10.14
N LEU A 184 -24.05 1.82 -9.76
CA LEU A 184 -23.15 0.78 -10.28
C LEU A 184 -23.48 -0.59 -9.66
N PRO A 185 -23.43 -1.68 -10.43
CA PRO A 185 -23.48 -3.03 -9.85
C PRO A 185 -22.29 -3.21 -8.90
N ARG A 186 -22.53 -3.86 -7.75
CA ARG A 186 -21.46 -4.32 -6.87
C ARG A 186 -20.76 -5.47 -7.58
N GLY A 187 -19.58 -5.19 -8.14
CA GLY A 187 -18.65 -6.21 -8.62
C GLY A 187 -18.02 -6.94 -7.45
#